data_AF-A0A838VN65-F1
#
_entry.id   AF-A0A838VN65-F1
#
_cell.length_a   1.000
_cell.length_b   1.000
_cell.length_c   1.000
_cell.angle_alpha   90.00
_cell.angle_beta   90.00
_cell.angle_gamma   90.00
#
_symmetry.space_group_name_H-M   'P 1'
#
loop_
_entity.id
_entity.type
_entity.pdbx_description
1 polymer ?
#
loop_
_entity_poly.entity_id
_entity_poly.type
_entity_poly.pdbx_seq_one_letter_code
_entity_poly.pdbx_strand_id
1 'polypeptide(L)'
;MNEFDLSTSVQKQKDPSQGGFANKSGRVLEAAVISLFTQHGFQELPFRTWSKSPQSYGEDILIRDVPYTSIYGHNGKTEFLAHSTRLSLTVRIECKWQQSSGSVDEKFPYLYLNCIFAMPEDFIIIVLDGGGAKPSAVSWLKNAAATRHLIPDDMPQKKILVFALAEFMIWANLALR
;
A
#
# COMPACT_ATOMS: atom_id res chain seq x y z
N MET A 1 -25.15 -52.77 -30.75
CA MET A 1 -25.47 -51.70 -29.78
C MET A 1 -24.17 -51.24 -29.14
N ASN A 2 -24.08 -49.93 -28.91
CA ASN A 2 -23.04 -49.14 -28.25
C ASN A 2 -22.01 -48.45 -29.17
N GLU A 3 -22.43 -47.27 -29.63
CA GLU A 3 -21.55 -46.13 -29.89
C GLU A 3 -20.97 -45.64 -28.57
N PHE A 4 -19.66 -45.41 -28.52
CA PHE A 4 -19.00 -44.63 -27.48
C PHE A 4 -18.74 -43.23 -28.05
N ASP A 5 -19.50 -42.25 -27.57
CA ASP A 5 -19.29 -40.83 -27.83
C ASP A 5 -18.06 -40.33 -27.06
N LEU A 6 -17.07 -39.82 -27.79
CA LEU A 6 -15.87 -39.16 -27.26
C LEU A 6 -16.06 -37.63 -27.34
N SER A 7 -16.95 -37.11 -26.50
CA SER A 7 -17.07 -35.67 -26.23
C SER A 7 -16.34 -35.30 -24.94
N THR A 8 -15.00 -35.31 -24.97
CA THR A 8 -14.19 -34.66 -23.92
C THR A 8 -14.40 -33.15 -23.98
N SER A 9 -15.18 -32.66 -23.04
CA SER A 9 -15.42 -31.23 -22.79
C SER A 9 -14.16 -30.57 -22.25
N VAL A 10 -13.49 -29.80 -23.11
CA VAL A 10 -12.48 -28.82 -22.67
C VAL A 10 -13.20 -27.74 -21.87
N GLN A 11 -13.08 -27.77 -20.55
CA GLN A 11 -13.55 -26.68 -19.69
C GLN A 11 -12.78 -25.40 -20.05
N LYS A 12 -13.46 -24.43 -20.68
CA LYS A 12 -12.94 -23.08 -20.86
C LYS A 12 -12.76 -22.44 -19.49
N GLN A 13 -11.51 -22.36 -19.04
CA GLN A 13 -11.12 -21.56 -17.89
C GLN A 13 -11.44 -20.10 -18.23
N LYS A 14 -12.36 -19.49 -17.47
CA LYS A 14 -12.81 -18.12 -17.73
C LYS A 14 -11.71 -17.16 -17.29
N ASP A 15 -11.10 -16.45 -18.25
CA ASP A 15 -10.05 -15.48 -17.95
C ASP A 15 -10.55 -14.46 -16.92
N PRO A 16 -9.73 -14.13 -15.91
CA PRO A 16 -10.11 -13.14 -14.89
C PRO A 16 -10.37 -11.79 -15.55
N SER A 17 -11.42 -11.08 -15.10
CA SER A 17 -11.68 -9.72 -15.55
C SER A 17 -10.49 -8.81 -15.25
N GLN A 18 -10.33 -7.73 -16.02
CA GLN A 18 -9.26 -6.74 -15.79
C GLN A 18 -9.23 -6.24 -14.32
N GLY A 19 -10.39 -6.07 -13.69
CA GLY A 19 -10.49 -5.72 -12.27
C GLY A 19 -10.07 -6.85 -11.32
N GLY A 20 -10.38 -8.11 -11.64
CA GLY A 20 -9.93 -9.27 -10.86
C GLY A 20 -8.41 -9.47 -10.92
N PHE A 21 -7.80 -9.23 -12.09
CA PHE A 21 -6.36 -9.27 -12.27
C PHE A 21 -5.65 -8.13 -11.51
N ALA A 22 -6.16 -6.90 -11.60
CA ALA A 22 -5.63 -5.75 -10.86
C ALA A 22 -5.62 -5.97 -9.34
N ASN A 23 -6.71 -6.53 -8.79
CA ASN A 23 -6.78 -6.88 -7.37
C ASN A 23 -5.77 -7.97 -6.98
N LYS A 24 -5.55 -8.97 -7.84
CA LYS A 24 -4.55 -10.02 -7.59
C LYS A 24 -3.14 -9.44 -7.58
N SER A 25 -2.81 -8.54 -8.52
CA SER A 25 -1.49 -7.91 -8.59
C SER A 25 -1.24 -6.91 -7.45
N GLY A 26 -2.27 -6.17 -7.00
CA GLY A 26 -2.15 -5.31 -5.81
C GLY A 26 -1.77 -6.11 -4.56
N ARG A 27 -2.36 -7.30 -4.39
CA ARG A 27 -1.99 -8.22 -3.30
C ARG A 27 -0.54 -8.73 -3.38
N VAL A 28 0.07 -8.77 -4.57
CA VAL A 28 1.48 -9.15 -4.72
C VAL A 28 2.38 -8.05 -4.14
N LEU A 29 2.07 -6.78 -4.42
CA LEU A 29 2.81 -5.66 -3.84
C LEU A 29 2.68 -5.64 -2.31
N GLU A 30 1.46 -5.80 -1.79
CA GLU A 30 1.22 -5.91 -0.34
C GLU A 30 1.97 -7.10 0.29
N ALA A 31 1.98 -8.27 -0.36
CA ALA A 31 2.72 -9.44 0.11
C ALA A 31 4.23 -9.19 0.15
N ALA A 32 4.78 -8.43 -0.81
CA ALA A 32 6.19 -8.05 -0.79
C ALA A 32 6.51 -7.15 0.40
N VAL A 33 5.65 -6.17 0.73
CA VAL A 33 5.79 -5.34 1.94
C VAL A 33 5.76 -6.20 3.21
N ILE A 34 4.79 -7.11 3.33
CA ILE A 34 4.69 -8.03 4.47
C ILE A 34 5.95 -8.87 4.61
N SER A 35 6.43 -9.48 3.52
CA SER A 35 7.61 -10.33 3.54
C SER A 35 8.86 -9.54 3.95
N LEU A 36 8.98 -8.29 3.52
CA LEU A 36 10.12 -7.43 3.84
C LEU A 36 10.15 -7.09 5.34
N PHE A 37 9.03 -6.64 5.89
CA PHE A 37 8.93 -6.29 7.31
C PHE A 37 9.10 -7.50 8.23
N THR A 38 8.51 -8.65 7.87
CA THR A 38 8.66 -9.89 8.65
C THR A 38 10.10 -10.41 8.65
N GLN A 39 10.84 -10.25 7.54
CA GLN A 39 12.28 -10.55 7.50
C GLN A 39 13.11 -9.61 8.40
N HIS A 40 12.63 -8.39 8.65
CA HIS A 40 13.21 -7.45 9.62
C HIS A 40 12.63 -7.60 11.05
N GLY A 41 11.93 -8.71 11.32
CA GLY A 41 11.47 -9.07 12.66
C GLY A 41 10.13 -8.48 13.09
N PHE A 42 9.41 -7.78 12.20
CA PHE A 42 8.09 -7.24 12.53
C PHE A 42 7.04 -8.34 12.57
N GLN A 43 6.18 -8.30 13.59
CA GLN A 43 4.99 -9.13 13.65
C GLN A 43 3.86 -8.50 12.82
N GLU A 44 3.40 -9.19 11.78
CA GLU A 44 2.24 -8.78 10.99
C GLU A 44 0.92 -9.20 11.66
N LEU A 45 -0.04 -8.28 11.73
CA LEU A 45 -1.40 -8.56 12.19
C LEU A 45 -2.45 -7.58 11.62
N PRO A 46 -3.73 -7.98 11.50
CA PRO A 46 -4.79 -7.04 11.11
C PRO A 46 -5.17 -6.10 12.26
N PHE A 47 -5.56 -4.87 11.94
CA PHE A 47 -6.00 -3.84 12.91
C PHE A 47 -7.06 -4.35 13.86
N ARG A 48 -8.04 -5.11 13.37
CA ARG A 48 -9.13 -5.68 14.19
C ARG A 48 -8.65 -6.62 15.30
N THR A 49 -7.48 -7.23 15.11
CA THR A 49 -6.86 -8.11 16.10
C THR A 49 -6.04 -7.26 17.06
N TRP A 50 -5.20 -6.37 16.53
CA TRP A 50 -4.40 -5.44 17.33
C TRP A 50 -5.26 -4.59 18.28
N SER A 51 -6.35 -4.01 17.78
CA SER A 51 -7.18 -3.03 18.51
C SER A 51 -7.89 -3.61 19.74
N LYS A 52 -7.98 -4.94 19.87
CA LYS A 52 -8.61 -5.60 21.02
C LYS A 52 -7.69 -5.66 22.24
N SER A 53 -6.38 -5.73 22.00
CA SER A 53 -5.37 -5.89 23.04
C SER A 53 -4.01 -5.36 22.59
N PRO A 54 -3.86 -4.04 22.34
CA PRO A 54 -2.61 -3.47 21.84
C PRO A 54 -1.39 -3.78 22.71
N GLN A 55 -1.57 -3.85 24.02
CA GLN A 55 -0.52 -4.12 25.02
C GLN A 55 0.01 -5.56 24.97
N SER A 56 -0.68 -6.46 24.25
CA SER A 56 -0.28 -7.87 24.11
C SER A 56 0.68 -8.12 22.95
N TYR A 57 0.99 -7.10 22.16
CA TYR A 57 1.88 -7.20 21.01
C TYR A 57 3.24 -6.59 21.31
N GLY A 58 4.27 -7.08 20.61
CA GLY A 58 5.64 -6.58 20.74
C GLY A 58 5.79 -5.15 20.21
N GLU A 59 7.02 -4.65 20.31
CA GLU A 59 7.35 -3.29 19.90
C GLU A 59 7.40 -3.11 18.38
N ASP A 60 7.76 -4.16 17.62
CA ASP A 60 7.92 -4.15 16.16
C ASP A 60 6.72 -4.84 15.50
N ILE A 61 5.74 -4.05 15.06
CA ILE A 61 4.47 -4.53 14.49
C ILE A 61 4.16 -3.89 13.14
N LEU A 62 3.63 -4.70 12.23
CA LEU A 62 3.07 -4.27 10.95
C LEU A 62 1.56 -4.53 10.95
N ILE A 63 0.78 -3.48 11.13
CA ILE A 63 -0.67 -3.55 11.27
C ILE A 63 -1.32 -3.35 9.90
N ARG A 64 -2.16 -4.30 9.45
CA ARG A 64 -2.97 -4.16 8.23
C ARG A 64 -4.30 -3.46 8.46
N ASP A 65 -4.89 -2.93 7.39
CA ASP A 65 -6.29 -2.45 7.36
C ASP A 65 -6.57 -1.32 8.38
N VAL A 66 -5.59 -0.44 8.66
CA VAL A 66 -5.77 0.60 9.68
C VAL A 66 -6.74 1.67 9.20
N PRO A 67 -7.87 1.90 9.91
CA PRO A 67 -8.89 2.82 9.47
C PRO A 67 -8.43 4.27 9.53
N TYR A 68 -8.98 5.10 8.65
CA TYR A 68 -8.92 6.55 8.73
C TYR A 68 -10.18 7.16 8.12
N THR A 69 -10.50 8.40 8.47
CA THR A 69 -11.58 9.15 7.81
C THR A 69 -10.97 9.99 6.71
N SER A 70 -11.34 9.72 5.46
CA SER A 70 -10.82 10.44 4.30
C SER A 70 -11.21 11.93 4.29
N ILE A 71 -10.57 12.70 3.41
CA ILE A 71 -10.90 14.12 3.19
C ILE A 71 -12.34 14.37 2.69
N TYR A 72 -13.05 13.32 2.27
CA TYR A 72 -14.47 13.40 1.91
C TYR A 72 -15.40 12.94 3.04
N GLY A 73 -14.86 12.59 4.22
CA GLY A 73 -15.65 12.09 5.35
C GLY A 73 -16.01 10.61 5.27
N HIS A 74 -15.52 9.87 4.27
CA HIS A 74 -15.77 8.43 4.14
C HIS A 74 -14.74 7.61 4.92
N ASN A 75 -15.17 6.43 5.39
CA ASN A 75 -14.29 5.44 6.01
C ASN A 75 -13.33 4.86 4.97
N GLY A 76 -12.05 5.15 5.13
CA GLY A 76 -10.95 4.55 4.41
C GLY A 76 -10.18 3.55 5.29
N LYS A 77 -9.31 2.79 4.64
CA LYS A 77 -8.28 1.98 5.30
C LYS A 77 -6.98 2.15 4.56
N THR A 78 -5.89 2.25 5.29
CA THR A 78 -4.56 2.09 4.73
C THR A 78 -4.23 0.61 4.59
N GLU A 79 -3.30 0.29 3.70
CA GLU A 79 -2.79 -1.06 3.59
C GLU A 79 -1.98 -1.44 4.84
N PHE A 80 -1.05 -0.58 5.30
CA PHE A 80 -0.26 -0.85 6.51
C PHE A 80 0.05 0.36 7.40
N LEU A 81 0.23 0.08 8.70
CA LEU A 81 0.91 0.94 9.68
C LEU A 81 2.02 0.12 10.33
N ALA A 82 3.28 0.52 10.14
CA ALA A 82 4.39 -0.07 10.87
C ALA A 82 4.72 0.79 12.09
N HIS A 83 4.90 0.13 13.23
CA HIS A 83 5.33 0.75 14.47
C HIS A 83 6.49 -0.06 15.05
N SER A 84 7.54 0.64 15.49
CA SER A 84 8.71 0.08 16.16
C SER A 84 9.21 1.04 17.22
N THR A 85 9.14 0.64 18.49
CA THR A 85 9.71 1.43 19.59
C THR A 85 11.24 1.41 19.52
N ARG A 86 11.82 0.24 19.25
CA ARG A 86 13.27 0.04 19.02
C ARG A 86 13.86 1.00 17.99
N LEU A 87 13.16 1.20 16.87
CA LEU A 87 13.60 2.06 15.78
C LEU A 87 13.09 3.50 15.90
N SER A 88 12.31 3.82 16.94
CA SER A 88 11.57 5.09 17.05
C SER A 88 10.82 5.42 15.76
N LEU A 89 10.18 4.41 15.16
CA LEU A 89 9.55 4.46 13.86
C LEU A 89 8.03 4.28 14.00
N THR A 90 7.28 5.21 13.41
CA THR A 90 5.86 5.02 13.11
C THR A 90 5.64 5.51 11.69
N VAL A 91 5.29 4.59 10.79
CA VAL A 91 5.15 4.90 9.37
C VAL A 91 3.91 4.24 8.79
N ARG A 92 3.04 5.05 8.17
CA ARG A 92 1.93 4.56 7.37
C ARG A 92 2.41 4.24 5.96
N ILE A 93 1.95 3.13 5.39
CA ILE A 93 2.38 2.68 4.06
C ILE A 93 1.16 2.43 3.18
N GLU A 94 1.11 3.16 2.07
CA GLU A 94 0.11 3.02 1.03
C GLU A 94 0.70 2.28 -0.16
N CYS A 95 0.05 1.22 -0.63
CA CYS A 95 0.48 0.44 -1.79
C CYS A 95 -0.43 0.72 -2.97
N LYS A 96 0.12 1.09 -4.13
CA LYS A 96 -0.66 1.26 -5.36
C LYS A 96 0.08 0.60 -6.53
N TRP A 97 -0.43 -0.54 -6.96
CA TRP A 97 0.04 -1.26 -8.13
C TRP A 97 -0.83 -0.96 -9.34
N GLN A 98 -0.23 -0.60 -10.47
CA GLN A 98 -0.92 -0.42 -11.74
C GLN A 98 -0.08 -1.01 -12.88
N GLN A 99 -0.56 -2.10 -13.49
CA GLN A 99 0.16 -2.78 -14.59
C GLN A 99 -0.32 -2.38 -15.99
N SER A 100 -1.55 -1.87 -16.12
CA SER A 100 -2.11 -1.40 -17.39
C SER A 100 -2.45 0.08 -17.32
N SER A 101 -2.39 0.76 -18.47
CA SER A 101 -2.88 2.12 -18.60
C SER A 101 -4.35 2.21 -18.19
N GLY A 102 -4.69 3.21 -17.39
CA GLY A 102 -6.03 3.42 -16.83
C GLY A 102 -6.03 4.60 -15.87
N SER A 103 -7.19 4.92 -15.30
CA SER A 103 -7.40 6.11 -14.45
C SER A 103 -7.05 5.92 -12.97
N VAL A 104 -6.28 4.89 -12.62
CA VAL A 104 -5.83 4.71 -11.22
C VAL A 104 -4.92 5.85 -10.80
N ASP A 105 -4.06 6.32 -11.71
CA ASP A 105 -3.14 7.43 -11.50
C ASP A 105 -3.83 8.79 -11.33
N GLU A 106 -5.03 8.97 -11.88
CA GLU A 106 -5.87 10.16 -11.67
C GLU A 106 -6.29 10.32 -10.20
N LYS A 107 -6.15 9.27 -9.39
CA LYS A 107 -6.45 9.30 -7.94
C LYS A 107 -5.24 9.69 -7.09
N PHE A 108 -4.05 9.89 -7.66
CA PHE A 108 -2.87 10.27 -6.88
C PHE A 108 -3.04 11.59 -6.11
N PRO A 109 -3.68 12.64 -6.66
CA PRO A 109 -3.96 13.85 -5.88
C PRO A 109 -4.86 13.58 -4.68
N TYR A 110 -5.89 12.74 -4.85
CA TYR A 110 -6.76 12.33 -3.75
C TYR A 110 -5.99 11.56 -2.68
N LEU A 111 -5.15 10.58 -3.06
CA LEU A 111 -4.30 9.86 -2.12
C LEU A 111 -3.38 10.82 -1.35
N TYR A 112 -2.69 11.69 -2.07
CA TYR A 112 -1.75 12.65 -1.50
C TYR A 112 -2.43 13.59 -0.50
N LEU A 113 -3.60 14.14 -0.83
CA LEU A 113 -4.35 14.99 0.10
C LEU A 113 -4.83 14.22 1.34
N ASN A 114 -5.17 12.93 1.22
CA ASN A 114 -5.46 12.11 2.40
C ASN A 114 -4.23 11.92 3.29
N CYS A 115 -3.04 11.71 2.69
CA CYS A 115 -1.80 11.64 3.46
C CYS A 115 -1.54 12.93 4.27
N ILE A 116 -1.87 14.10 3.72
CA ILE A 116 -1.67 15.37 4.41
C ILE A 116 -2.73 15.58 5.50
N PHE A 117 -4.01 15.50 5.13
CA PHE A 117 -5.10 16.06 5.94
C PHE A 117 -5.94 15.03 6.68
N ALA A 118 -5.87 13.75 6.29
CA ALA A 118 -6.74 12.70 6.82
C ALA A 118 -5.99 11.63 7.63
N MET A 119 -4.74 11.34 7.27
CA MET A 119 -3.91 10.35 7.94
C MET A 119 -3.15 11.01 9.11
N PRO A 120 -3.28 10.47 10.34
CA PRO A 120 -2.74 11.13 11.53
C PRO A 120 -1.22 11.02 11.63
N GLU A 121 -0.58 10.03 11.02
CA GLU A 121 0.87 9.83 11.11
C GLU A 121 1.64 10.91 10.36
N ASP A 122 2.73 11.36 10.98
CA ASP A 122 3.63 12.34 10.37
C ASP A 122 4.45 11.74 9.24
N PHE A 123 4.85 10.47 9.34
CA PHE A 123 5.64 9.82 8.31
C PHE A 123 4.80 8.82 7.50
N ILE A 124 4.72 9.06 6.20
CA ILE A 124 3.93 8.26 5.27
C ILE A 124 4.80 7.89 4.06
N ILE A 125 4.71 6.63 3.63
CA ILE A 125 5.34 6.13 2.42
C ILE A 125 4.26 5.66 1.45
N ILE A 126 4.35 6.10 0.20
CA ILE A 126 3.54 5.60 -0.90
C ILE A 126 4.43 4.72 -1.78
N VAL A 127 4.10 3.45 -1.91
CA VAL A 127 4.79 2.50 -2.80
C VAL A 127 3.99 2.37 -4.10
N LEU A 128 4.56 2.84 -5.20
CA LEU A 128 3.97 2.83 -6.55
C LEU A 128 4.76 1.89 -7.47
N ASP A 129 4.11 0.91 -8.09
CA ASP A 129 4.80 0.05 -9.06
C ASP A 129 3.84 -0.55 -10.11
N GLY A 130 4.37 -1.33 -11.04
CA GLY A 130 3.64 -2.03 -12.11
C GLY A 130 3.78 -1.38 -13.49
N GLY A 131 4.30 -0.16 -13.58
CA GLY A 131 4.66 0.50 -14.85
C GLY A 131 3.49 0.97 -15.74
N GLY A 132 2.24 0.77 -15.33
CA GLY A 132 1.04 1.15 -16.08
C GLY A 132 0.51 2.56 -15.81
N ALA A 133 0.97 3.22 -14.75
CA ALA A 133 0.62 4.61 -14.44
C ALA A 133 1.28 5.58 -15.45
N LYS A 134 0.61 6.68 -15.81
CA LYS A 134 1.20 7.70 -16.70
C LYS A 134 2.48 8.27 -16.03
N PRO A 135 3.60 8.37 -16.76
CA PRO A 135 4.84 8.91 -16.21
C PRO A 135 4.70 10.31 -15.61
N SER A 136 3.84 11.15 -16.20
CA SER A 136 3.55 12.49 -15.69
C SER A 136 2.84 12.47 -14.33
N ALA A 137 1.93 11.53 -14.09
CA ALA A 137 1.22 11.40 -12.82
C ALA A 137 2.16 10.92 -11.70
N VAL A 138 3.03 9.94 -11.99
CA VAL A 138 4.08 9.48 -11.06
C VAL A 138 5.05 10.62 -10.75
N SER A 139 5.50 11.36 -11.79
CA SER A 139 6.41 12.50 -11.62
C SER A 139 5.78 13.61 -10.79
N TRP A 140 4.50 13.91 -11.03
CA TRP A 140 3.74 14.86 -10.23
C TRP A 140 3.70 14.46 -8.75
N LEU A 141 3.36 13.20 -8.45
CA LEU A 141 3.26 12.74 -7.06
C LEU A 141 4.62 12.75 -6.35
N LYS A 142 5.69 12.28 -7.02
CA LYS A 142 7.07 12.37 -6.50
C LYS A 142 7.48 13.82 -6.23
N ASN A 143 7.20 14.74 -7.15
CA ASN A 143 7.51 16.16 -6.98
C ASN A 143 6.69 16.79 -5.85
N ALA A 144 5.38 16.53 -5.79
CA ALA A 144 4.51 17.03 -4.74
C ALA A 144 5.03 16.65 -3.35
N ALA A 145 5.37 15.37 -3.16
CA ALA A 145 5.96 14.88 -1.92
C ALA A 145 7.34 15.53 -1.61
N ALA A 146 8.23 15.63 -2.60
CA ALA A 146 9.57 16.19 -2.43
C ALA A 146 9.56 17.70 -2.11
N THR A 147 8.63 18.45 -2.70
CA THR A 147 8.48 19.90 -2.51
C THR A 147 7.52 20.27 -1.39
N ARG A 148 6.99 19.27 -0.67
CA ARG A 148 5.96 19.46 0.38
C ARG A 148 4.75 20.23 -0.15
N HIS A 149 4.38 20.01 -1.41
CA HIS A 149 3.29 20.73 -2.07
C HIS A 149 2.01 20.60 -1.25
N LEU A 150 1.33 21.72 -0.97
CA LEU A 150 0.09 21.78 -0.16
C LEU A 150 0.20 21.30 1.29
N ILE A 151 1.39 20.93 1.79
CA ILE A 151 1.59 20.67 3.22
C ILE A 151 1.70 22.02 3.93
N PRO A 152 0.81 22.34 4.88
CA PRO A 152 0.89 23.59 5.63
C PRO A 152 2.18 23.74 6.44
N ASP A 153 2.61 24.99 6.65
CA ASP A 153 3.82 25.30 7.44
C ASP A 153 3.69 24.92 8.93
N ASP A 154 2.46 24.82 9.45
CA ASP A 154 2.16 24.35 10.80
C ASP A 154 2.21 22.82 10.95
N MET A 155 2.51 22.09 9.87
CA MET A 155 2.79 20.65 9.86
C MET A 155 4.26 20.35 9.49
N PRO A 156 5.25 20.87 10.27
CA PRO A 156 6.66 20.76 9.90
C PRO A 156 7.17 19.31 9.89
N GLN A 157 6.56 18.43 10.69
CA GLN A 157 6.96 17.02 10.80
C GLN A 157 6.34 16.13 9.74
N LYS A 158 5.26 16.57 9.06
CA LYS A 158 4.59 15.77 8.03
C LYS A 158 5.57 15.52 6.88
N LYS A 159 5.90 14.25 6.64
CA LYS A 159 6.85 13.76 5.65
C LYS A 159 6.20 12.66 4.83
N ILE A 160 6.14 12.87 3.53
CA ILE A 160 5.60 11.89 2.57
C ILE A 160 6.76 11.48 1.65
N LEU A 161 7.01 10.18 1.51
CA LEU A 161 7.95 9.63 0.53
C LEU A 161 7.21 8.79 -0.50
N VAL A 162 7.71 8.77 -1.72
CA VAL A 162 7.11 8.03 -2.83
C VAL A 162 8.19 7.17 -3.48
N PHE A 163 7.99 5.85 -3.45
CA PHE A 163 8.98 4.89 -3.89
C PHE A 163 8.41 3.92 -4.93
N ALA A 164 9.24 3.52 -5.89
CA ALA A 164 9.10 2.23 -6.56
C ALA A 164 9.43 1.09 -5.59
N LEU A 165 9.02 -0.15 -5.86
CA LEU A 165 9.25 -1.27 -4.94
C LEU A 165 10.75 -1.46 -4.65
N ALA A 166 11.60 -1.35 -5.66
CA ALA A 166 13.05 -1.43 -5.49
C ALA A 166 13.61 -0.33 -4.58
N GLU A 167 13.15 0.92 -4.74
CA GLU A 167 13.55 2.05 -3.88
C GLU A 167 13.08 1.84 -2.43
N PHE A 168 11.87 1.30 -2.26
CA PHE A 168 11.31 0.97 -0.96
C PHE A 168 12.10 -0.15 -0.25
N MET A 169 12.52 -1.19 -0.97
CA MET A 169 13.36 -2.26 -0.43
C MET A 169 14.70 -1.73 0.05
N ILE A 170 15.33 -0.82 -0.72
CA ILE A 170 16.59 -0.18 -0.31
C ILE A 170 16.36 0.63 0.98
N TRP A 171 15.30 1.44 1.03
CA TRP A 171 14.94 2.20 2.22
C TRP A 171 14.73 1.29 3.43
N ALA A 172 13.92 0.24 3.30
CA ALA A 172 13.61 -0.67 4.39
C ALA A 172 14.85 -1.39 4.91
N ASN A 173 15.71 -1.85 4.00
CA ASN A 173 16.98 -2.49 4.37
C ASN A 173 17.94 -1.56 5.09
N LEU A 174 17.77 -0.24 5.04
CA LEU A 174 18.56 0.73 5.81
C LEU A 174 17.85 1.14 7.10
N ALA A 175 16.54 1.37 7.02
CA ALA A 175 15.74 1.94 8.09
C ALA A 175 15.25 0.92 9.14
N LEU A 176 15.17 -0.37 8.78
CA LEU A 176 14.62 -1.42 9.65
C LEU A 176 15.68 -2.28 10.35
N ARG A 177 16.96 -1.90 10.24
CA ARG A 177 18.09 -2.58 10.89
C ARG A 177 18.04 -2.41 12.41
#